data_AF-A0A2S5SZV5-F1
#
_entry.id   AF-A0A2S5SZV5-F1
#
_cell.length_a   1.000
_cell.length_b   1.000
_cell.length_c   1.000
_cell.angle_alpha   90.00
_cell.angle_beta   90.00
_cell.angle_gamma   90.00
#
_symmetry.space_group_name_H-M   'P 1'
#
loop_
_entity.id
_entity.type
_entity.pdbx_description
1 polymer ?
#
loop_
_entity_poly.entity_id
_entity_poly.type
_entity_poly.pdbx_seq_one_letter_code
_entity_poly.pdbx_strand_id
1 'polypeptide(L)'
;MLGDPKLDADHDEFARHIDALGAARGREALDALRALRAHVAEHFAVEDVELRQMKDGNAACHIDEHAAVLRSLAEVDEILEQAPEAESSDELKEALVAELMRWLPHHVEAMDAAVAHFRAKRRLGGAPVVLTRPSRSAA
;
A
#
# COMPACT_ATOMS: atom_id res chain seq x y z
N MET A 1 10.34 -5.45 1.84
CA MET A 1 10.35 -6.86 1.39
C MET A 1 10.17 -7.77 2.59
N LEU A 2 9.20 -8.67 2.52
CA LEU A 2 8.71 -9.54 3.60
C LEU A 2 9.04 -11.02 3.36
N GLY A 3 9.57 -11.38 2.19
CA GLY A 3 9.91 -12.76 1.86
C GLY A 3 8.73 -13.59 1.36
N ASP A 4 7.60 -12.94 1.06
CA ASP A 4 6.53 -13.48 0.22
C ASP A 4 6.65 -12.84 -1.17
N PRO A 5 7.12 -13.58 -2.20
CA PRO A 5 7.41 -13.01 -3.52
C PRO A 5 6.21 -12.35 -4.20
N LYS A 6 4.98 -12.82 -3.95
CA LYS A 6 3.80 -12.19 -4.53
C LYS A 6 3.52 -10.86 -3.83
N LEU A 7 3.52 -10.89 -2.50
CA LEU A 7 3.27 -9.70 -1.70
C LEU A 7 4.32 -8.60 -1.96
N ASP A 8 5.58 -9.00 -2.03
CA ASP A 8 6.70 -8.13 -2.34
C ASP A 8 6.55 -7.46 -3.72
N ALA A 9 6.13 -8.23 -4.73
CA ALA A 9 5.87 -7.68 -6.06
C ALA A 9 4.66 -6.71 -6.08
N ASP A 10 3.59 -7.04 -5.36
CA ASP A 10 2.40 -6.18 -5.25
C ASP A 10 2.75 -4.84 -4.56
N HIS A 11 3.61 -4.84 -3.53
CA HIS A 11 4.11 -3.64 -2.87
C HIS A 11 5.04 -2.80 -3.75
N ASP A 12 5.93 -3.44 -4.50
CA ASP A 12 6.79 -2.74 -5.46
C ASP A 12 5.94 -2.09 -6.58
N GLU A 13 4.85 -2.73 -7.00
CA GLU A 13 3.92 -2.17 -7.97
C GLU A 13 3.12 -1.00 -7.40
N PHE A 14 2.69 -1.08 -6.14
CA PHE A 14 2.06 0.04 -5.44
C PHE A 14 3.02 1.24 -5.41
N ALA A 15 4.28 1.07 -4.99
CA ALA A 15 5.28 2.14 -4.99
C ALA A 15 5.45 2.77 -6.38
N ARG A 16 5.52 1.97 -7.45
CA ARG A 16 5.60 2.48 -8.83
C ARG A 16 4.38 3.30 -9.24
N HIS A 17 3.17 2.93 -8.80
CA HIS A 17 1.97 3.70 -9.05
C HIS A 17 1.96 5.04 -8.30
N ILE A 18 2.48 5.09 -7.07
CA ILE A 18 2.64 6.35 -6.33
C ILE A 18 3.61 7.28 -7.07
N ASP A 19 4.76 6.75 -7.51
CA ASP A 19 5.75 7.51 -8.29
C ASP A 19 5.15 8.04 -9.61
N ALA A 20 4.37 7.20 -10.31
CA ALA A 20 3.70 7.60 -11.54
C ALA A 20 2.69 8.73 -11.31
N LEU A 21 1.90 8.68 -10.23
CA LEU A 21 0.99 9.75 -9.85
C LEU A 21 1.75 11.04 -9.52
N GLY A 22 2.87 10.95 -8.80
CA GLY A 22 3.73 12.09 -8.50
C GLY A 22 4.33 12.76 -9.74
N ALA A 23 4.61 11.99 -10.79
CA ALA A 23 5.14 12.49 -12.06
C ALA A 23 4.06 13.03 -13.01
N ALA A 24 2.81 12.57 -12.90
CA ALA A 24 1.72 12.96 -13.78
C ALA A 24 1.28 14.43 -13.57
N ARG A 25 0.81 15.07 -14.64
CA ARG A 25 0.37 16.49 -14.62
C ARG A 25 -0.96 16.65 -15.37
N GLY A 26 -1.74 17.65 -14.98
CA GLY A 26 -3.02 17.95 -15.62
C GLY A 26 -3.94 16.72 -15.66
N ARG A 27 -4.49 16.42 -16.83
CA ARG A 27 -5.40 15.27 -17.02
C ARG A 27 -4.75 13.91 -16.82
N GLU A 28 -3.43 13.80 -17.03
CA GLU A 28 -2.71 12.53 -16.82
C GLU A 28 -2.73 12.11 -15.34
N ALA A 29 -2.86 13.08 -14.41
CA ALA A 29 -2.91 12.79 -12.98
C ALA A 29 -4.17 11.99 -12.61
N LEU A 30 -5.29 12.23 -13.29
CA LEU A 30 -6.53 11.50 -13.06
C LEU A 30 -6.40 10.03 -13.47
N ASP A 31 -5.81 9.78 -14.64
CA ASP A 31 -5.58 8.41 -15.11
C ASP A 31 -4.58 7.66 -14.22
N ALA A 32 -3.50 8.33 -13.80
CA ALA A 32 -2.52 7.77 -12.88
C ALA A 32 -3.13 7.44 -11.51
N LEU A 33 -3.98 8.32 -10.96
CA LEU A 33 -4.68 8.10 -9.70
C LEU A 33 -5.64 6.91 -9.79
N ARG A 34 -6.37 6.77 -10.89
CA ARG A 34 -7.29 5.65 -11.12
C ARG A 34 -6.55 4.33 -11.25
N ALA A 35 -5.39 4.33 -11.92
CA ALA A 35 -4.52 3.16 -12.00
C ALA A 35 -4.00 2.75 -10.61
N LEU A 36 -3.51 3.71 -9.82
CA LEU A 36 -3.10 3.49 -8.44
C LEU A 36 -4.24 2.89 -7.61
N ARG A 37 -5.44 3.50 -7.65
CA ARG A 37 -6.61 3.05 -6.90
C ARG A 37 -7.04 1.63 -7.29
N ALA A 38 -6.99 1.27 -8.57
CA ALA A 38 -7.32 -0.06 -9.04
C ALA A 38 -6.35 -1.11 -8.46
N HIS A 39 -5.04 -0.84 -8.55
CA HIS A 39 -4.00 -1.72 -7.99
C HIS A 39 -4.17 -1.91 -6.48
N VAL A 40 -4.32 -0.81 -5.75
CA VAL A 40 -4.46 -0.80 -4.29
C VAL A 40 -5.72 -1.56 -3.86
N ALA A 41 -6.84 -1.38 -4.57
CA ALA A 41 -8.08 -2.10 -4.28
C ALA A 41 -7.96 -3.61 -4.51
N GLU A 42 -7.30 -4.04 -5.58
CA GLU A 42 -7.08 -5.46 -5.86
C GLU A 42 -6.17 -6.09 -4.81
N HIS A 43 -5.05 -5.44 -4.50
CA HIS A 43 -4.11 -5.87 -3.47
C HIS A 43 -4.81 -6.01 -2.10
N PHE A 44 -5.49 -4.95 -1.62
CA PHE A 44 -6.20 -4.99 -0.34
C PHE A 44 -7.33 -6.00 -0.31
N ALA A 45 -8.05 -6.23 -1.42
CA ALA A 45 -9.13 -7.21 -1.46
C ALA A 45 -8.63 -8.64 -1.20
N VAL A 46 -7.43 -8.99 -1.68
CA VAL A 46 -6.78 -10.28 -1.42
C VAL A 46 -6.40 -10.38 0.06
N GLU A 47 -5.73 -9.36 0.59
CA GLU A 47 -5.24 -9.31 1.97
C GLU A 47 -6.39 -9.36 2.98
N ASP A 48 -7.44 -8.57 2.75
CA ASP A 48 -8.64 -8.48 3.57
C ASP A 48 -9.33 -9.83 3.76
N VAL A 49 -9.36 -10.67 2.72
CA VAL A 49 -9.91 -12.03 2.80
C VAL A 49 -9.09 -12.90 3.76
N GLU A 50 -7.77 -12.73 3.75
CA GLU A 50 -6.85 -13.47 4.62
C GLU A 50 -6.88 -12.92 6.06
N LEU A 51 -6.91 -11.60 6.23
CA LEU A 51 -7.06 -10.92 7.52
C LEU A 51 -8.34 -11.36 8.23
N ARG A 52 -9.46 -11.52 7.51
CA ARG A 52 -10.72 -12.04 8.09
C ARG A 52 -10.63 -13.52 8.52
N GLN A 53 -9.69 -14.29 7.97
CA GLN A 53 -9.42 -15.66 8.40
C GLN A 53 -8.45 -15.72 9.58
N MET A 54 -7.60 -14.71 9.73
CA MET A 54 -6.73 -14.55 10.89
C MET A 54 -7.58 -14.28 12.13
N LYS A 55 -7.26 -14.93 13.25
CA LYS A 55 -7.92 -14.70 14.55
C LYS A 55 -7.16 -13.68 15.39
N ASP A 56 -6.34 -12.88 14.73
CA ASP A 56 -5.36 -12.01 15.36
C ASP A 56 -6.02 -10.65 15.59
N GLY A 57 -5.89 -10.09 16.81
CA GLY A 57 -6.66 -8.93 17.26
C GLY A 57 -6.47 -7.65 16.44
N ASN A 58 -5.43 -7.57 15.62
CA ASN A 58 -5.13 -6.40 14.80
C ASN A 58 -5.74 -6.45 13.39
N ALA A 59 -6.39 -7.54 12.99
CA ALA A 59 -6.95 -7.68 11.64
C ALA A 59 -8.00 -6.61 11.32
N ALA A 60 -8.82 -6.21 12.29
CA ALA A 60 -9.83 -5.16 12.11
C ALA A 60 -9.16 -3.79 11.86
N CYS A 61 -8.17 -3.44 12.68
CA CYS A 61 -7.41 -2.20 12.52
C CYS A 61 -6.70 -2.14 11.15
N HIS A 62 -6.20 -3.28 10.66
CA HIS A 62 -5.59 -3.39 9.34
C HIS A 62 -6.60 -3.09 8.22
N ILE A 63 -7.77 -3.73 8.25
CA ILE A 63 -8.84 -3.49 7.27
C ILE A 63 -9.31 -2.03 7.30
N ASP A 64 -9.33 -1.41 8.49
CA ASP A 64 -9.72 0.00 8.62
C ASP A 64 -8.70 0.96 7.96
N GLU A 65 -7.40 0.67 8.06
CA GLU A 65 -6.34 1.41 7.35
C GLU A 65 -6.48 1.27 5.82
N HIS A 66 -6.72 0.05 5.32
CA HIS A 66 -7.02 -0.19 3.90
C HIS A 66 -8.20 0.65 3.42
N ALA A 67 -9.29 0.64 4.19
CA ALA A 67 -10.49 1.40 3.88
C ALA A 67 -10.22 2.92 3.92
N ALA A 68 -9.35 3.40 4.81
CA ALA A 68 -8.97 4.81 4.88
C ALA A 68 -8.21 5.26 3.63
N VAL A 69 -7.21 4.49 3.19
CA VAL A 69 -6.47 4.77 1.96
C VAL A 69 -7.41 4.82 0.75
N LEU A 70 -8.29 3.82 0.59
CA LEU A 70 -9.23 3.79 -0.53
C LEU A 70 -10.23 4.96 -0.52
N ARG A 71 -10.64 5.44 0.66
CA ARG A 71 -11.47 6.66 0.78
C ARG A 71 -10.71 7.90 0.34
N SER A 72 -9.48 8.10 0.81
CA SER A 72 -8.66 9.24 0.40
C SER A 72 -8.41 9.25 -1.10
N LEU A 73 -8.12 8.10 -1.72
CA LEU A 73 -7.98 8.00 -3.17
C LEU A 73 -9.28 8.36 -3.92
N ALA A 74 -10.44 8.02 -3.36
CA ALA A 74 -11.73 8.36 -3.95
C ALA A 74 -12.04 9.86 -3.86
N GLU A 75 -11.81 10.47 -2.71
CA GLU A 75 -12.03 11.90 -2.49
C GLU A 75 -11.13 12.74 -3.40
N VAL A 76 -9.87 12.35 -3.57
CA VAL A 76 -8.94 13.03 -4.49
C VAL A 76 -9.36 12.84 -5.96
N ASP A 77 -9.88 11.67 -6.36
CA ASP A 77 -10.40 11.44 -7.73
C ASP A 77 -11.52 12.41 -8.08
N GLU A 78 -12.49 12.57 -7.18
CA GLU A 78 -13.62 13.49 -7.36
C GLU A 78 -13.16 14.95 -7.53
N ILE A 79 -12.15 15.38 -6.77
CA ILE A 79 -11.60 16.74 -6.83
C ILE A 79 -10.81 16.95 -8.13
N LEU A 80 -9.94 15.99 -8.50
CA LEU A 80 -9.16 16.06 -9.73
C LEU A 80 -10.05 16.03 -10.97
N GLU A 81 -11.14 15.26 -10.96
CA GLU A 81 -12.08 15.20 -12.08
C GLU A 81 -12.77 16.54 -12.34
N GLN A 82 -13.10 17.30 -11.28
CA GLN A 82 -13.76 18.59 -11.39
C GLN A 82 -12.84 19.68 -11.94
N ALA A 83 -11.56 19.67 -11.54
CA ALA A 83 -10.60 20.72 -11.88
C ALA A 83 -9.18 20.17 -12.10
N PRO A 84 -8.93 19.37 -13.16
CA PRO A 84 -7.68 18.63 -13.33
C PRO A 84 -6.45 19.52 -13.59
N GLU A 85 -6.66 20.77 -14.00
CA GLU A 85 -5.60 21.74 -14.30
C GLU A 85 -5.48 22.85 -13.24
N ALA A 86 -6.24 22.77 -12.14
CA ALA A 86 -6.16 23.75 -11.07
C ALA A 86 -4.92 23.50 -10.18
N GLU A 87 -4.26 24.58 -9.78
CA GLU A 87 -3.11 24.55 -8.86
C GLU A 87 -3.46 23.81 -7.56
N SER A 88 -4.65 24.06 -7.01
CA SER A 88 -5.14 23.37 -5.81
C SER A 88 -5.29 21.86 -5.97
N SER A 89 -5.61 21.38 -7.18
CA SER A 89 -5.68 19.94 -7.46
C SER A 89 -4.29 19.32 -7.52
N ASP A 90 -3.31 20.05 -8.04
CA ASP A 90 -1.92 19.61 -8.08
C ASP A 90 -1.33 19.55 -6.66
N GLU A 91 -1.55 20.58 -5.83
CA GLU A 91 -1.16 20.61 -4.42
C GLU A 91 -1.77 19.45 -3.62
N LEU A 92 -3.06 19.16 -3.82
CA LEU A 92 -3.75 18.05 -3.16
C LEU A 92 -3.16 16.70 -3.58
N LYS A 93 -2.90 16.51 -4.88
CA LYS A 93 -2.25 15.31 -5.42
C LYS A 93 -0.84 15.14 -4.84
N GLU A 94 -0.05 16.20 -4.76
CA GLU A 94 1.29 16.17 -4.16
C GLU A 94 1.25 15.80 -2.67
N ALA A 95 0.29 16.35 -1.91
CA ALA A 95 0.07 15.99 -0.52
C ALA A 95 -0.30 14.50 -0.36
N LEU A 96 -1.22 14.00 -1.18
CA LEU A 96 -1.59 12.57 -1.20
C LEU A 96 -0.38 11.69 -1.49
N VAL A 97 0.41 12.00 -2.51
CA VAL A 97 1.61 11.25 -2.89
C VAL A 97 2.62 11.22 -1.73
N ALA A 98 2.89 12.37 -1.10
CA ALA A 98 3.80 12.46 0.02
C ALA A 98 3.34 11.58 1.22
N GLU A 99 2.04 11.61 1.53
CA GLU A 99 1.48 10.79 2.60
C GLU A 99 1.53 9.30 2.29
N LEU A 100 1.24 8.88 1.05
CA LEU A 100 1.34 7.48 0.63
C LEU A 100 2.78 6.95 0.67
N MET A 101 3.76 7.76 0.22
CA MET A 101 5.17 7.41 0.29
C MET A 101 5.67 7.25 1.74
N ARG A 102 5.09 8.01 2.68
CA ARG A 102 5.37 7.89 4.10
C ARG A 102 4.67 6.68 4.74
N TRP A 103 3.42 6.44 4.36
CA TRP A 103 2.55 5.43 4.94
C TRP A 103 2.94 4.01 4.50
N LEU A 104 3.15 3.78 3.19
CA LEU A 104 3.31 2.43 2.63
C LEU A 104 4.46 1.63 3.28
N PRO A 105 5.70 2.15 3.43
CA PRO A 105 6.76 1.38 4.07
C PRO A 105 6.44 1.02 5.52
N HIS A 106 5.78 1.93 6.25
CA HIS A 106 5.43 1.71 7.66
C HIS A 106 4.33 0.65 7.80
N HIS A 107 3.33 0.70 6.92
CA HIS A 107 2.27 -0.29 6.84
C HIS A 107 2.83 -1.70 6.55
N VAL A 108 3.69 -1.80 5.53
CA VAL A 108 4.34 -3.05 5.14
C VAL A 108 5.15 -3.67 6.28
N GLU A 109 5.94 -2.85 6.99
CA GLU A 109 6.76 -3.33 8.10
C GLU A 109 5.94 -3.70 9.34
N ALA A 110 4.93 -2.90 9.69
CA ALA A 110 4.21 -3.05 10.95
C ALA A 110 3.05 -4.04 10.88
N MET A 111 2.42 -4.21 9.70
CA MET A 111 1.14 -4.91 9.57
C MET A 111 1.23 -6.10 8.60
N ASP A 112 1.80 -5.92 7.41
CA ASP A 112 1.77 -6.93 6.34
C ASP A 112 2.71 -8.12 6.63
N ALA A 113 3.70 -7.93 7.51
CA ALA A 113 4.55 -9.02 8.00
C ALA A 113 3.71 -10.18 8.61
N ALA A 114 2.59 -9.87 9.25
CA ALA A 114 1.68 -10.88 9.81
C ALA A 114 0.96 -11.68 8.70
N VAL A 115 0.58 -11.02 7.60
CA VAL A 115 -0.03 -11.65 6.42
C VAL A 115 0.97 -12.61 5.76
N ALA A 116 2.22 -12.16 5.54
CA ALA A 116 3.29 -13.00 5.00
C ALA A 116 3.54 -14.24 5.88
N HIS A 117 3.55 -14.08 7.20
CA HIS A 117 3.69 -15.19 8.14
C HIS A 117 2.52 -16.17 8.06
N PHE A 118 1.28 -15.67 8.00
CA PHE A 118 0.08 -16.48 7.86
C PHE A 118 0.10 -17.31 6.58
N ARG A 119 0.45 -16.70 5.44
CA ARG A 119 0.61 -17.38 4.14
C ARG A 119 1.69 -18.46 4.19
N ALA A 120 2.85 -18.16 4.77
CA ALA A 120 3.93 -19.13 4.92
C ALA A 120 3.53 -20.32 5.80
N LYS A 121 2.83 -20.08 6.92
CA LYS A 121 2.33 -21.14 7.81
C LYS A 121 1.34 -22.06 7.09
N ARG A 122 0.44 -21.51 6.27
CA ARG A 122 -0.49 -22.30 5.46
C ARG A 122 0.22 -23.13 4.39
N ARG A 123 1.28 -22.60 3.77
CA ARG A 123 2.04 -23.29 2.72
C ARG A 123 2.94 -24.40 3.26
N LEU A 124 3.59 -24.18 4.40
CA LEU A 124 4.69 -25.03 4.89
C LEU A 124 4.35 -25.82 6.17
N GLY A 125 3.21 -25.56 6.80
CA GLY A 125 2.82 -26.22 8.06
C GLY A 125 3.59 -25.73 9.30
N GLY A 126 4.42 -24.68 9.17
CA GLY A 126 5.22 -24.11 10.24
C GLY A 126 5.51 -22.62 10.03
N ALA A 127 5.91 -21.92 11.09
CA ALA A 127 6.23 -20.49 11.06
C ALA A 127 7.54 -20.21 10.28
N PRO A 128 7.60 -19.22 9.38
CA PRO A 128 8.85 -18.80 8.74
C PRO A 128 9.82 -18.20 9.78
N VAL A 129 11.12 -18.45 9.60
CA VAL A 129 12.19 -17.92 10.44
C VAL A 129 12.88 -16.77 9.70
N VAL A 130 12.85 -15.57 10.27
CA VAL A 130 13.56 -14.40 9.74
C VAL A 130 14.99 -14.39 10.28
N LEU A 131 15.97 -14.40 9.37
CA LEU A 131 17.39 -14.29 9.71
C LEU A 131 17.90 -12.90 9.31
N THR A 132 18.09 -12.01 10.29
CA THR A 132 18.74 -10.72 10.08
C THR A 132 20.24 -10.85 10.29
N ARG A 133 21.04 -10.30 9.37
CA ARG A 133 22.49 -10.14 9.62
C ARG A 133 22.67 -8.97 10.59
N PRO A 134 23.42 -9.13 11.69
CA PRO A 134 23.76 -7.98 12.52
C PRO A 134 24.59 -7.00 11.69
N SER A 135 24.21 -5.72 11.74
CA SER A 135 25.03 -4.63 11.21
C SER A 135 26.39 -4.68 11.89
N ARG A 136 27.47 -4.74 11.11
CA ARG A 136 28.80 -4.52 11.65
C ARG A 136 28.84 -3.07 12.10
N SER A 137 28.80 -2.82 13.41
CA SER A 137 29.13 -1.52 13.96
C SER A 137 30.54 -1.18 13.49
N ALA A 138 30.67 -0.12 12.69
CA ALA A 138 31.97 0.44 12.37
C ALA A 138 32.51 1.11 13.66
N ALA A 139 33.71 0.66 14.04
CA ALA A 139 34.66 1.12 15.07
C ALA A 139 34.19 2.14 16.12
#